data_AF-A0A5J4YUU0-F1
#
_entry.id   AF-A0A5J4YUU0-F1
#
_cell.length_a   1.000
_cell.length_b   1.000
_cell.length_c   1.000
_cell.angle_alpha   90.00
_cell.angle_beta   90.00
_cell.angle_gamma   90.00
#
_symmetry.space_group_name_H-M   'P 1'
#
loop_
_entity.id
_entity.type
_entity.pdbx_description
1 polymer ?
#
loop_
_entity_poly.entity_id
_entity_poly.type
_entity_poly.pdbx_seq_one_letter_code
_entity_poly.pdbx_strand_id
1 'polypeptide(L)'
;MVLIRSAAAVRRALSTMTTASGGSMLSPNMEKALNAHVAEEFNASATYLSMSFYFKNFRLDGIANFFEKESLEERTHAVTFMNYMVKRGGMPQVPSVKAPKASWPKHVDVFADAYEHEKSISGKIQALAELAEKDGDKSTGVFLDEFIQMQIEEVASAKKNLIIAHDYTVMPGLIRHLDDMIGK
;
A
#
# COMPACT_ATOMS: atom_id res chain seq x y z
N MET A 1 -37.04 -14.01 40.98
CA MET A 1 -37.07 -12.54 40.92
C MET A 1 -35.95 -12.09 39.99
N VAL A 2 -36.19 -12.14 38.68
CA VAL A 2 -35.20 -11.79 37.64
C VAL A 2 -35.57 -10.39 37.14
N LEU A 3 -34.70 -9.42 37.41
CA LEU A 3 -34.86 -8.02 37.04
C LEU A 3 -34.79 -7.87 35.52
N ILE A 4 -35.94 -7.73 34.87
CA ILE A 4 -36.05 -7.21 33.50
C ILE A 4 -35.65 -5.74 33.57
N ARG A 5 -34.38 -5.43 33.32
CA ARG A 5 -33.96 -4.05 33.07
C ARG A 5 -34.60 -3.61 31.74
N SER A 6 -35.41 -2.56 31.79
CA SER A 6 -36.15 -2.08 30.63
C SER A 6 -35.21 -1.75 29.47
N ALA A 7 -35.66 -2.00 28.23
CA ALA A 7 -34.93 -1.66 27.02
C ALA A 7 -34.49 -0.18 26.98
N ALA A 8 -35.19 0.70 27.69
CA ALA A 8 -34.83 2.10 27.86
C ALA A 8 -33.54 2.29 28.69
N ALA A 9 -33.32 1.50 29.74
CA ALA A 9 -32.08 1.56 30.53
C ALA A 9 -30.87 1.04 29.74
N VAL A 10 -31.07 0.01 28.91
CA VAL A 10 -30.03 -0.51 28.00
C VAL A 10 -29.73 0.49 26.88
N ARG A 11 -30.76 1.11 26.27
CA ARG A 11 -30.58 2.17 25.26
C ARG A 11 -29.91 3.43 25.83
N ARG A 12 -30.22 3.79 27.08
CA ARG A 12 -29.58 4.94 27.75
C ARG A 12 -28.12 4.66 28.10
N ALA A 13 -27.78 3.42 28.51
CA ALA A 13 -26.41 2.98 28.71
C ALA A 13 -25.61 2.91 27.40
N LEU A 14 -26.23 2.47 26.29
CA LEU A 14 -25.63 2.47 24.95
C LEU A 14 -25.46 3.90 24.39
N SER A 15 -26.40 4.82 24.68
CA SER A 15 -26.31 6.24 24.30
C SER A 15 -25.19 6.98 25.04
N THR A 16 -24.84 6.56 26.26
CA THR A 16 -23.69 7.11 27.00
C THR A 16 -22.35 6.48 26.60
N MET A 17 -22.37 5.35 25.88
CA MET A 17 -21.15 4.73 25.31
C MET A 17 -20.88 5.14 23.86
N THR A 18 -21.82 5.81 23.19
CA THR A 18 -21.69 6.24 21.78
C THR A 18 -21.06 7.62 21.60
N THR A 19 -20.60 8.26 22.68
CA THR A 19 -19.76 9.47 22.61
C THR A 19 -18.36 9.24 23.17
N ALA A 20 -17.96 8.00 23.41
CA ALA A 20 -16.55 7.69 23.61
C ALA A 20 -15.85 7.69 22.23
N SER A 21 -15.66 8.88 21.66
CA SER A 21 -14.34 9.14 21.10
C SER A 21 -13.37 8.97 22.26
N GLY A 22 -12.89 7.76 22.51
CA GLY A 22 -11.57 7.61 23.12
C GLY A 22 -10.67 8.42 22.21
N GLY A 23 -10.35 9.64 22.62
CA GLY A 23 -9.96 10.71 21.69
C GLY A 23 -8.88 10.22 20.75
N SER A 24 -9.14 10.31 19.43
CA SER A 24 -8.17 9.94 18.41
C SER A 24 -6.84 10.60 18.78
N MET A 25 -5.79 9.79 18.87
CA MET A 25 -4.43 10.26 19.12
C MET A 25 -3.80 10.85 17.86
N LEU A 26 -4.52 10.85 16.74
CA LEU A 26 -4.12 11.44 15.47
C LEU A 26 -4.76 12.82 15.33
N SER A 27 -4.00 13.78 14.81
CA SER A 27 -4.59 15.04 14.37
C SER A 27 -5.55 14.78 13.20
N PRO A 28 -6.58 15.61 12.97
CA PRO A 28 -7.44 15.48 11.80
C PRO A 28 -6.67 15.51 10.47
N ASN A 29 -5.56 16.25 10.42
CA ASN A 29 -4.68 16.31 9.25
C ASN A 29 -3.90 15.01 9.06
N MET A 30 -3.34 14.46 10.14
CA MET A 30 -2.64 13.18 10.09
C MET A 30 -3.57 12.04 9.69
N GLU A 31 -4.77 11.95 10.30
CA GLU A 31 -5.75 10.92 9.97
C GLU A 31 -6.18 11.00 8.49
N LYS A 32 -6.37 12.21 7.96
CA LYS A 32 -6.65 12.43 6.54
C LYS A 32 -5.48 11.99 5.66
N ALA A 33 -4.25 12.31 6.04
CA ALA A 33 -3.06 11.98 5.28
C ALA A 33 -2.80 10.47 5.24
N LEU A 34 -2.97 9.78 6.37
CA LEU A 34 -2.88 8.31 6.44
C LEU A 34 -3.96 7.64 5.59
N ASN A 35 -5.21 8.12 5.63
CA ASN A 35 -6.26 7.62 4.74
C ASN A 35 -5.94 7.84 3.25
N ALA A 36 -5.33 8.98 2.90
CA ALA A 36 -4.89 9.22 1.53
C ALA A 36 -3.80 8.23 1.11
N HIS A 37 -2.84 7.95 1.98
CA HIS A 37 -1.79 6.98 1.70
C HIS A 37 -2.32 5.55 1.60
N VAL A 38 -3.26 5.13 2.45
CA VAL A 38 -3.99 3.86 2.30
C VAL A 38 -4.60 3.72 0.89
N ALA A 39 -5.12 4.80 0.31
CA ALA A 39 -5.61 4.78 -1.06
C ALA A 39 -4.50 4.62 -2.11
N GLU A 40 -3.32 5.19 -1.87
CA GLU A 40 -2.15 4.98 -2.74
C GLU A 40 -1.73 3.51 -2.71
N GLU A 41 -1.62 2.88 -1.53
CA GLU A 41 -1.27 1.45 -1.37
C GLU A 41 -2.29 0.51 -2.04
N PHE A 42 -3.59 0.78 -1.91
CA PHE A 42 -4.62 0.00 -2.63
C PHE A 42 -4.55 0.19 -4.15
N ASN A 43 -4.20 1.39 -4.63
CA ASN A 43 -3.98 1.64 -6.05
C ASN A 43 -2.69 0.97 -6.55
N ALA A 44 -1.64 0.91 -5.73
CA ALA A 44 -0.40 0.19 -5.97
C ALA A 44 -0.68 -1.30 -6.18
N SER A 45 -1.39 -1.90 -5.22
CA SER A 45 -1.84 -3.30 -5.29
C SER A 45 -2.58 -3.61 -6.60
N ALA A 46 -3.56 -2.77 -6.99
CA ALA A 46 -4.28 -2.96 -8.24
C ALA A 46 -3.41 -2.75 -9.48
N THR A 47 -2.46 -1.81 -9.42
CA THR A 47 -1.50 -1.55 -10.50
C THR A 47 -0.61 -2.77 -10.73
N TYR A 48 -0.02 -3.33 -9.67
CA TYR A 48 0.79 -4.54 -9.77
C TYR A 48 0.00 -5.76 -10.24
N LEU A 49 -1.25 -5.90 -9.81
CA LEU A 49 -2.12 -6.95 -10.35
C LEU A 49 -2.31 -6.81 -11.86
N SER A 50 -2.52 -5.58 -12.35
CA SER A 50 -2.63 -5.30 -13.78
C SER A 50 -1.33 -5.63 -14.55
N MET A 51 -0.18 -5.29 -13.97
CA MET A 51 1.13 -5.66 -14.53
C MET A 51 1.31 -7.18 -14.61
N SER A 52 0.88 -7.92 -13.58
CA SER A 52 0.88 -9.39 -13.59
C SER A 52 0.07 -9.94 -14.76
N PHE A 53 -1.19 -9.51 -14.92
CA PHE A 53 -2.05 -9.99 -16.00
C PHE A 53 -1.55 -9.58 -17.39
N TYR A 54 -0.89 -8.42 -17.52
CA TYR A 54 -0.20 -8.06 -18.75
C TYR A 54 0.84 -9.11 -19.13
N PHE A 55 1.70 -9.55 -18.20
CA PHE A 55 2.71 -10.58 -18.49
C PHE A 55 2.14 -11.99 -18.71
N LYS A 56 1.04 -12.37 -18.02
CA LYS A 56 0.32 -13.64 -18.30
C LYS A 56 -0.18 -13.69 -19.75
N ASN A 57 -0.58 -12.56 -20.34
CA ASN A 57 -1.01 -12.50 -21.75
C ASN A 57 0.12 -12.91 -22.73
N PHE A 58 1.39 -12.71 -22.34
CA PHE A 58 2.56 -13.11 -23.12
C PHE A 58 3.16 -14.46 -22.70
N ARG A 59 2.49 -15.19 -21.78
CA ARG A 59 2.98 -16.44 -21.19
C ARG A 59 4.31 -16.26 -20.44
N LEU A 60 4.51 -15.10 -19.82
CA LEU A 60 5.67 -14.80 -18.98
C LEU A 60 5.24 -14.97 -17.52
N ASP A 61 5.08 -16.22 -17.11
CA ASP A 61 4.42 -16.58 -15.85
C ASP A 61 5.30 -16.29 -14.64
N GLY A 62 6.63 -16.33 -14.79
CA GLY A 62 7.56 -15.99 -13.71
C GLY A 62 7.50 -14.50 -13.35
N ILE A 63 7.57 -13.62 -14.35
CA ILE A 63 7.40 -12.17 -14.17
C ILE A 63 5.98 -11.87 -13.68
N ALA A 64 4.96 -12.55 -14.21
CA ALA A 64 3.59 -12.36 -13.75
C ALA A 64 3.44 -12.71 -12.25
N ASN A 65 4.02 -13.82 -11.81
CA ASN A 65 3.97 -14.24 -10.40
C ASN A 65 4.75 -13.29 -9.50
N PHE A 66 5.86 -12.72 -9.98
CA PHE A 66 6.58 -11.65 -9.29
C PHE A 66 5.63 -10.47 -8.99
N PHE A 67 5.00 -9.87 -10.02
CA PHE A 67 4.07 -8.75 -9.79
C PHE A 67 2.80 -9.13 -9.01
N GLU A 68 2.38 -10.39 -9.05
CA GLU A 68 1.27 -10.87 -8.21
C GLU A 68 1.66 -10.87 -6.72
N LYS A 69 2.92 -11.16 -6.38
CA LYS A 69 3.44 -11.03 -5.01
C LYS A 69 3.50 -9.57 -4.58
N GLU A 70 4.08 -8.69 -5.39
CA GLU A 70 4.11 -7.23 -5.12
C GLU A 70 2.69 -6.68 -4.88
N SER A 71 1.71 -7.12 -5.69
CA SER A 71 0.30 -6.74 -5.49
C SER A 71 -0.25 -7.11 -4.11
N LEU A 72 0.12 -8.28 -3.59
CA LEU A 72 -0.30 -8.75 -2.27
C LEU A 72 0.43 -8.03 -1.13
N GLU A 73 1.71 -7.68 -1.35
CA GLU A 73 2.52 -6.92 -0.39
C GLU A 73 1.95 -5.52 -0.19
N GLU A 74 1.64 -4.79 -1.27
CA GLU A 74 1.04 -3.45 -1.16
C GLU A 74 -0.35 -3.46 -0.51
N ARG A 75 -1.13 -4.52 -0.75
CA ARG A 75 -2.39 -4.70 -0.03
C ARG A 75 -2.15 -4.90 1.47
N THR A 76 -1.06 -5.57 1.83
CA THR A 76 -0.66 -5.78 3.22
C THR A 76 -0.17 -4.47 3.85
N HIS A 77 0.54 -3.63 3.10
CA HIS A 77 0.90 -2.27 3.52
C HIS A 77 -0.34 -1.45 3.83
N ALA A 78 -1.29 -1.36 2.91
CA ALA A 78 -2.57 -0.65 3.11
C ALA A 78 -3.27 -1.08 4.41
N VAL A 79 -3.41 -2.39 4.62
CA VAL A 79 -4.06 -2.96 5.81
C VAL A 79 -3.27 -2.68 7.08
N THR A 80 -1.93 -2.66 7.00
CA THR A 80 -1.05 -2.33 8.13
C THR A 80 -1.27 -0.89 8.58
N PHE A 81 -1.33 0.06 7.65
CA PHE A 81 -1.68 1.46 7.95
C PHE A 81 -3.08 1.57 8.57
N MET A 82 -4.08 0.89 8.02
CA MET A 82 -5.43 0.91 8.59
C MET A 82 -5.47 0.38 10.02
N ASN A 83 -4.78 -0.74 10.29
CA ASN A 83 -4.67 -1.32 11.64
C ASN A 83 -3.94 -0.38 12.60
N TYR A 84 -2.89 0.31 12.12
CA TYR A 84 -2.19 1.33 12.89
C TYR A 84 -3.12 2.47 13.30
N MET A 85 -3.93 2.99 12.37
CA MET A 85 -4.90 4.05 12.65
C MET A 85 -5.92 3.62 13.72
N VAL A 86 -6.45 2.40 13.64
CA VAL A 86 -7.36 1.85 14.65
C VAL A 86 -6.70 1.80 16.03
N LYS A 87 -5.44 1.35 16.11
CA LYS A 87 -4.67 1.33 17.37
C LYS A 87 -4.47 2.74 17.96
N ARG A 88 -4.44 3.77 17.11
CA ARG A 88 -4.34 5.18 17.49
C ARG A 88 -5.70 5.86 17.76
N GLY A 89 -6.80 5.11 17.68
CA GLY A 89 -8.15 5.64 17.88
C GLY A 89 -8.70 6.45 16.69
N GLY A 90 -8.04 6.40 15.53
CA GLY A 90 -8.53 7.00 14.29
C GLY A 90 -9.45 6.06 13.52
N MET A 91 -10.12 6.58 12.48
CA MET A 91 -11.06 5.82 11.66
C MET A 91 -10.52 5.61 10.23
N PRO A 92 -9.94 4.44 9.90
CA PRO A 92 -9.50 4.17 8.54
C PRO A 92 -10.69 4.02 7.59
N GLN A 93 -10.52 4.44 6.35
CA GLN A 93 -11.50 4.34 5.28
C GLN A 93 -11.00 3.37 4.22
N VAL A 94 -11.85 2.42 3.81
CA VAL A 94 -11.58 1.61 2.61
C VAL A 94 -11.85 2.49 1.39
N PRO A 95 -10.85 2.77 0.55
CA PRO A 95 -10.99 3.72 -0.55
C PRO A 95 -11.60 3.06 -1.80
N SER A 96 -12.05 3.89 -2.73
CA SER A 96 -12.26 3.44 -4.10
C SER A 96 -10.92 3.23 -4.79
N VAL A 97 -10.80 2.17 -5.58
CA VAL A 97 -9.60 1.84 -6.35
C VAL A 97 -9.77 2.36 -7.78
N LYS A 98 -8.77 3.11 -8.27
CA LYS A 98 -8.76 3.61 -9.65
C LYS A 98 -8.46 2.46 -10.61
N ALA A 99 -9.06 2.50 -11.80
CA ALA A 99 -8.72 1.53 -12.84
C ALA A 99 -7.23 1.67 -13.21
N PRO A 100 -6.42 0.61 -13.06
CA PRO A 100 -4.99 0.68 -13.37
C PRO A 100 -4.77 0.68 -14.88
N LYS A 101 -3.60 1.17 -15.31
CA LYS A 101 -3.10 0.98 -16.68
C LYS A 101 -3.03 -0.52 -16.98
N ALA A 102 -3.46 -0.94 -18.17
CA ALA A 102 -3.55 -2.35 -18.55
C ALA A 102 -2.73 -2.73 -19.80
N SER A 103 -2.02 -1.77 -20.40
CA SER A 103 -1.24 -2.00 -21.61
C SER A 103 0.02 -1.14 -21.63
N TRP A 104 1.10 -1.72 -22.13
CA TRP A 104 2.40 -1.07 -22.29
C TRP A 104 2.94 -1.31 -23.71
N PRO A 105 3.61 -0.33 -24.33
CA PRO A 105 4.23 -0.51 -25.64
C PRO A 105 5.35 -1.56 -25.63
N LYS A 106 6.14 -1.62 -24.56
CA LYS A 106 7.23 -2.57 -24.37
C LYS A 106 7.18 -3.19 -22.98
N HIS A 107 7.73 -4.40 -22.83
CA HIS A 107 7.83 -5.06 -21.53
C HIS A 107 8.65 -4.26 -20.51
N VAL A 108 9.74 -3.61 -20.95
CA VAL A 108 10.57 -2.77 -20.08
C VAL A 108 9.80 -1.58 -19.51
N ASP A 109 8.79 -1.08 -20.21
CA ASP A 109 7.98 0.06 -19.75
C ASP A 109 7.15 -0.31 -18.50
N VAL A 110 6.87 -1.60 -18.28
CA VAL A 110 6.19 -2.07 -17.06
C VAL A 110 7.09 -1.90 -15.84
N PHE A 111 8.35 -2.30 -15.96
CA PHE A 111 9.35 -2.14 -14.90
C PHE A 111 9.72 -0.67 -14.67
N ALA A 112 9.67 0.15 -15.73
CA ALA A 112 9.88 1.59 -15.61
C ALA A 112 8.75 2.25 -14.81
N ASP A 113 7.49 1.88 -15.11
CA ASP A 113 6.33 2.35 -14.35
C ASP A 113 6.39 1.89 -12.89
N ALA A 114 6.78 0.63 -12.62
CA ALA A 114 6.99 0.12 -11.26
C ALA A 114 8.05 0.93 -10.49
N TYR A 115 9.20 1.22 -11.10
CA TYR A 115 10.25 2.03 -10.48
C TYR A 115 9.81 3.46 -10.15
N GLU A 116 9.08 4.11 -11.06
CA GLU A 116 8.54 5.45 -10.80
C GLU A 116 7.41 5.41 -9.75
N HIS A 117 6.64 4.33 -9.68
CA HIS A 117 5.66 4.09 -8.64
C HIS A 117 6.32 4.07 -7.25
N GLU A 118 7.34 3.22 -7.08
CA GLU A 118 8.05 3.08 -5.80
C GLU A 118 8.69 4.38 -5.32
N LYS A 119 9.28 5.15 -6.24
CA LYS A 119 9.79 6.48 -5.93
C LYS A 119 8.69 7.42 -5.45
N SER A 120 7.51 7.36 -6.07
CA SER A 120 6.37 8.18 -5.67
C SER A 120 5.86 7.81 -4.28
N ILE A 121 5.76 6.50 -3.97
CA ILE A 121 5.33 6.01 -2.65
C ILE A 121 6.35 6.41 -1.57
N SER A 122 7.64 6.23 -1.83
CA SER A 122 8.72 6.68 -0.94
C SER A 122 8.63 8.18 -0.60
N GLY A 123 8.42 9.05 -1.60
CA GLY A 123 8.23 10.48 -1.37
C GLY A 123 6.98 10.81 -0.54
N LYS A 124 5.88 10.06 -0.72
CA LYS A 124 4.65 10.23 0.07
C LYS A 124 4.84 9.82 1.53
N ILE A 125 5.55 8.72 1.79
CA ILE A 125 5.88 8.27 3.15
C ILE A 125 6.77 9.29 3.86
N GLN A 126 7.78 9.86 3.17
CA GLN A 126 8.60 10.93 3.74
C GLN A 126 7.75 12.17 4.09
N ALA A 127 6.81 12.56 3.22
CA ALA A 127 5.89 13.65 3.51
C ALA A 127 4.96 13.38 4.71
N LEU A 128 4.55 12.11 4.93
CA LEU A 128 3.83 11.72 6.14
C LEU A 128 4.71 11.86 7.39
N ALA A 129 5.98 11.46 7.31
CA ALA A 129 6.90 11.54 8.43
C ALA A 129 7.19 13.00 8.81
N GLU A 130 7.37 13.88 7.83
CA GLU A 130 7.47 15.33 8.06
C GLU A 130 6.21 15.90 8.71
N LEU A 131 5.01 15.45 8.30
CA LEU A 131 3.77 15.88 8.93
C LEU A 131 3.70 15.39 10.38
N ALA A 132 4.13 14.16 10.66
CA ALA A 132 4.16 13.61 12.00
C ALA A 132 5.12 14.41 12.91
N GLU A 133 6.29 14.78 12.38
CA GLU A 133 7.23 15.64 13.09
C GLU A 133 6.64 17.02 13.39
N LYS A 134 6.01 17.67 12.40
CA LYS A 134 5.35 18.98 12.56
C LYS A 134 4.23 18.95 13.60
N ASP A 135 3.48 17.85 13.66
CA ASP A 135 2.40 17.65 14.64
C ASP A 135 2.92 17.21 16.02
N GLY A 136 4.22 16.94 16.16
CA GLY A 136 4.80 16.37 17.39
C GLY A 136 4.36 14.91 17.64
N ASP A 137 3.83 14.22 16.64
CA ASP A 137 3.32 12.86 16.69
C ASP A 137 4.46 11.82 16.56
N LYS A 138 5.21 11.67 17.64
CA LYS A 138 6.34 10.73 17.72
C LYS A 138 5.94 9.29 17.42
N SER A 139 4.72 8.89 17.80
CA SER A 139 4.24 7.53 17.59
C SER A 139 3.99 7.24 16.11
N THR A 140 3.54 8.24 15.33
CA THR A 140 3.43 8.11 13.86
C THR A 140 4.80 8.19 13.21
N GLY A 141 5.70 9.03 13.72
CA GLY A 141 7.10 9.06 13.26
C GLY A 141 7.77 7.68 13.34
N VAL A 142 7.78 7.05 14.52
CA VAL A 142 8.39 5.71 14.71
C VAL A 142 7.74 4.65 13.83
N PHE A 143 6.42 4.70 13.65
CA PHE A 143 5.72 3.78 12.75
C PHE A 143 6.17 3.96 11.29
N LEU A 144 6.33 5.20 10.84
CA LEU A 144 6.75 5.51 9.47
C LEU A 144 8.23 5.22 9.23
N ASP A 145 9.10 5.26 10.26
CA ASP A 145 10.52 4.90 10.12
C ASP A 145 10.71 3.48 9.56
N GLU A 146 9.86 2.53 9.98
CA GLU A 146 9.86 1.15 9.46
C GLU A 146 9.59 1.12 7.95
N PHE A 147 8.60 1.90 7.49
CA PHE A 147 8.23 2.00 6.08
C PHE A 147 9.23 2.82 5.25
N ILE A 148 9.87 3.83 5.84
CA ILE A 148 10.96 4.57 5.18
C ILE A 148 12.10 3.61 4.87
N GLN A 149 12.51 2.78 5.83
CA GLN A 149 13.57 1.81 5.61
C GLN A 149 13.16 0.74 4.58
N MET A 150 11.91 0.31 4.59
CA MET A 150 11.35 -0.61 3.59
C MET A 150 11.41 -0.02 2.17
N GLN A 151 10.92 1.20 1.97
CA GLN A 151 10.94 1.82 0.64
C GLN A 151 12.36 2.05 0.09
N ILE A 152 13.39 2.17 0.93
CA ILE A 152 14.78 2.25 0.46
C ILE A 152 15.13 0.96 -0.30
N GLU A 153 14.76 -0.20 0.26
CA GLU A 153 15.00 -1.50 -0.35
C GLU A 153 14.09 -1.74 -1.57
N GLU A 154 12.82 -1.36 -1.50
CA GLU A 154 11.88 -1.51 -2.62
C GLU A 154 12.26 -0.65 -3.83
N VAL A 155 12.61 0.62 -3.63
CA VAL A 155 13.09 1.49 -4.71
C VAL A 155 14.40 0.95 -5.30
N ALA A 156 15.31 0.41 -4.48
CA ALA A 156 16.54 -0.20 -4.96
C ALA A 156 16.27 -1.48 -5.77
N SER A 157 15.35 -2.33 -5.30
CA SER A 157 14.90 -3.54 -5.97
C SER A 157 14.23 -3.22 -7.32
N ALA A 158 13.28 -2.28 -7.34
CA ALA A 158 12.61 -1.84 -8.56
C ALA A 158 13.60 -1.26 -9.58
N LYS A 159 14.58 -0.47 -9.14
CA LYS A 159 15.66 0.04 -10.01
C LYS A 159 16.49 -1.09 -10.61
N LYS A 160 16.88 -2.07 -9.79
CA LYS A 160 17.64 -3.24 -10.24
C LYS A 160 16.84 -4.03 -11.28
N ASN A 161 15.56 -4.27 -11.03
CA ASN A 161 14.67 -5.00 -11.93
C ASN A 161 14.48 -4.26 -13.26
N LEU A 162 14.38 -2.93 -13.24
CA LEU A 162 14.35 -2.11 -14.46
C LEU A 162 15.62 -2.28 -15.30
N ILE A 163 16.81 -2.23 -14.67
CA ILE A 163 18.08 -2.40 -15.37
C ILE A 163 18.15 -3.80 -16.00
N ILE A 164 17.80 -4.84 -15.24
CA ILE A 164 17.77 -6.22 -15.76
C ILE A 164 16.77 -6.35 -16.91
N ALA A 165 15.55 -5.83 -16.76
CA ALA A 165 14.54 -5.89 -17.82
C ALA A 165 14.98 -5.13 -19.08
N HIS A 166 15.67 -4.00 -18.94
CA HIS A 166 16.26 -3.27 -20.05
C HIS A 166 17.29 -4.14 -20.80
N ASP A 167 18.24 -4.73 -20.09
CA ASP A 167 19.29 -5.59 -20.68
C ASP A 167 18.71 -6.84 -21.36
N TYR A 168 17.56 -7.32 -20.90
CA TYR A 168 16.89 -8.51 -21.44
C TYR A 168 15.91 -8.22 -22.57
N THR A 169 15.51 -6.97 -22.76
CA THR A 169 14.61 -6.57 -23.85
C THR A 169 15.36 -6.09 -25.09
N VAL A 170 16.67 -5.77 -24.98
CA VAL A 170 17.51 -5.42 -26.13
C VAL A 170 17.84 -6.61 -27.03
N MET A 171 17.77 -7.85 -26.53
CA MET A 171 18.02 -9.07 -27.30
C MET A 171 16.74 -9.93 -27.38
N PRO A 172 16.17 -10.15 -28.58
CA PRO A 172 14.97 -10.97 -28.73
C PRO A 172 15.12 -12.36 -28.08
N GLY A 173 14.13 -12.75 -27.28
CA GLY A 173 14.10 -14.04 -26.59
C GLY A 173 14.76 -14.06 -25.21
N LEU A 174 15.63 -13.11 -24.86
CA LEU A 174 16.31 -13.12 -23.57
C LEU A 174 15.33 -12.92 -22.40
N ILE A 175 14.26 -12.15 -22.59
CA ILE A 175 13.19 -11.97 -21.58
C ILE A 175 12.60 -13.29 -21.05
N ARG A 176 12.63 -14.38 -21.84
CA ARG A 176 12.21 -15.71 -21.36
C ARG A 176 13.15 -16.27 -20.30
N HIS A 177 14.45 -15.99 -20.42
CA HIS A 177 15.42 -16.33 -19.38
C HIS A 177 15.19 -15.51 -18.10
N LEU A 178 14.86 -14.22 -18.22
CA LEU A 178 14.46 -13.41 -17.06
C LEU A 178 13.23 -14.00 -16.37
N ASP A 179 12.23 -14.42 -17.16
CA ASP A 179 11.02 -15.06 -16.65
C ASP A 179 11.32 -16.30 -15.79
N ASP A 180 12.18 -17.19 -16.28
CA ASP A 180 12.61 -18.38 -15.54
C ASP A 180 13.42 -18.07 -14.27
N MET A 181 14.12 -16.93 -14.24
CA MET A 181 14.94 -16.52 -13.09
C MET A 181 14.13 -15.82 -12.00
N ILE A 182 13.25 -14.88 -12.38
CA ILE A 182 12.50 -14.06 -11.43
C ILE A 182 11.31 -14.81 -10.83
N GLY A 183 10.84 -15.86 -11.50
CA GLY A 183 9.73 -16.70 -11.05
C GLY A 183 10.09 -17.72 -9.96
N LYS A 184 11.37 -17.85 -9.58
CA LYS A 184 11.85 -18.71 -8.48
C LYS A 184 11.85 -17.93 -7.18
#